data_AF-A0A0A7GE90-F1
#
_entry.id   AF-A0A0A7GE90-F1
#
_cell.length_a   1.000
_cell.length_b   1.000
_cell.length_c   1.000
_cell.angle_alpha   90.00
_cell.angle_beta   90.00
_cell.angle_gamma   90.00
#
_symmetry.space_group_name_H-M   'P 1'
#
loop_
_entity.id
_entity.type
_entity.pdbx_description
1 polymer ?
#
loop_
_entity_poly.entity_id
_entity_poly.type
_entity_poly.pdbx_seq_one_letter_code
_entity_poly.pdbx_strand_id
1 'polypeptide(L)' 'MKSIIDSQRSRIVGDNGSFTKRALELTKSPARFNDMVILPVAEKYGKLATYDKKLKKDAESLGVEVIKVEQKV' A
#
# COMPACT_ATOMS: atom_id res chain seq x y z
N MET A 1 2.25 13.38 23.26
CA MET A 1 2.15 13.33 21.79
C MET A 1 1.64 11.94 21.43
N LYS A 2 0.37 11.80 20.98
CA LYS A 2 -0.14 10.48 20.54
C LYS A 2 0.39 10.22 19.14
N SER A 3 1.14 9.15 18.97
CA SER A 3 1.67 8.78 17.65
C SER A 3 0.56 8.17 16.79
N ILE A 4 0.72 8.18 15.46
CA ILE A 4 -0.26 7.56 14.54
C ILE A 4 -0.49 6.08 14.85
N ILE A 5 0.51 5.39 15.40
CA ILE A 5 0.43 3.97 15.76
C ILE A 5 -0.45 3.73 17.00
N ASP A 6 -0.65 4.74 17.87
CA ASP A 6 -1.49 4.65 19.07
C ASP A 6 -2.95 5.06 18.81
N SER A 7 -3.28 5.47 17.58
CA SER A 7 -4.61 5.92 17.21
C SER A 7 -5.55 4.74 16.98
N GLN A 8 -6.76 4.79 17.55
CA GLN A 8 -7.83 3.81 17.26
C GLN A 8 -8.31 3.86 15.79
N ARG A 9 -7.94 4.90 15.05
CA ARG A 9 -8.24 5.02 13.61
C ARG A 9 -7.21 4.29 12.74
N SER A 10 -6.12 3.80 13.33
CA SER A 10 -5.04 3.09 12.64
C SER A 10 -5.02 1.64 13.09
N ARG A 11 -4.70 0.72 12.18
CA ARG A 11 -4.41 -0.67 12.51
C ARG A 11 -3.05 -1.04 11.94
N ILE A 12 -2.18 -1.57 12.80
CA ILE A 12 -0.91 -2.14 12.35
C ILE A 12 -1.20 -3.48 11.68
N VAL A 13 -0.77 -3.63 10.44
CA VAL A 13 -0.81 -4.90 9.71
C VAL A 13 0.60 -5.49 9.77
N GLY A 14 0.76 -6.55 10.54
CA GLY A 14 1.99 -7.35 10.52
C GLY A 14 2.06 -8.22 9.27
N ASP A 15 3.28 -8.43 8.76
CA ASP A 15 3.55 -9.39 7.70
C ASP A 15 4.37 -10.56 8.27
N ASN A 16 4.02 -11.78 7.88
CA ASN A 16 4.78 -13.01 8.18
C ASN A 16 5.67 -13.44 6.99
N GLY A 17 5.91 -12.53 6.05
CA GLY A 17 6.67 -12.75 4.82
C GLY A 17 5.79 -12.96 3.58
N SER A 18 4.48 -13.09 3.73
CA SER A 18 3.54 -13.28 2.61
C SER A 18 3.49 -12.06 1.68
N PHE A 19 3.32 -10.85 2.23
CA PHE A 19 3.29 -9.63 1.43
C PHE A 19 4.66 -9.30 0.87
N THR A 20 5.71 -9.54 1.67
CA THR A 20 7.10 -9.40 1.24
C THR A 20 7.41 -10.27 0.01
N LYS A 21 7.04 -11.56 0.04
CA LYS A 21 7.23 -12.45 -1.11
C LYS A 21 6.47 -11.95 -2.33
N ARG A 22 5.20 -11.55 -2.17
CA ARG A 22 4.41 -11.02 -3.28
C ARG A 22 4.99 -9.71 -3.84
N ALA A 23 5.52 -8.83 -3.00
CA ALA A 23 6.18 -7.59 -3.42
C ALA A 23 7.41 -7.86 -4.29
N LEU A 24 8.20 -8.90 -3.96
CA LEU A 24 9.35 -9.33 -4.76
C LEU A 24 8.95 -9.92 -6.12
N GLU A 25 7.75 -10.48 -6.24
CA GLU A 25 7.19 -10.93 -7.53
C GLU A 25 6.77 -9.72 -8.40
N LEU A 26 6.31 -8.63 -7.77
CA LEU A 26 5.84 -7.43 -8.47
C LEU A 26 6.96 -6.52 -8.96
N THR A 27 8.17 -6.59 -8.39
CA THR A 27 9.31 -5.77 -8.83
C THR A 27 10.65 -6.47 -8.70
N LYS A 28 11.54 -6.20 -9.66
CA LYS A 28 12.98 -6.54 -9.57
C LYS A 28 13.83 -5.37 -9.08
N SER A 29 13.23 -4.20 -8.85
CA SER A 29 13.93 -2.99 -8.43
C SER A 29 13.86 -2.82 -6.91
N PRO A 30 14.99 -2.85 -6.19
CA PRO A 30 15.02 -2.62 -4.74
C PRO A 30 14.47 -1.25 -4.34
N ALA A 31 14.68 -0.23 -5.17
CA ALA A 31 14.19 1.13 -4.91
C ALA A 31 12.65 1.21 -4.85
N ARG A 32 11.94 0.27 -5.48
CA ARG A 32 10.47 0.20 -5.48
C ARG A 32 9.90 -0.76 -4.44
N PHE A 33 10.75 -1.48 -3.70
CA PHE A 33 10.30 -2.58 -2.86
C PHE A 33 9.25 -2.15 -1.83
N ASN A 34 9.47 -1.02 -1.15
CA ASN A 34 8.53 -0.51 -0.14
C ASN A 34 7.14 -0.22 -0.73
N ASP A 35 7.09 0.42 -1.89
CA ASP A 35 5.84 0.68 -2.61
C ASP A 35 5.15 -0.63 -3.00
N MET A 36 5.93 -1.63 -3.41
CA MET A 36 5.40 -2.95 -3.75
C MET A 36 4.95 -3.75 -2.54
N VAL A 37 5.35 -3.43 -1.31
CA VAL A 37 4.77 -4.06 -0.11
C VAL A 37 3.35 -3.53 0.16
N ILE A 38 3.06 -2.30 -0.24
CA ILE A 38 1.73 -1.69 -0.09
C ILE A 38 0.70 -2.38 -1.00
N LEU A 39 1.09 -2.79 -2.21
CA LEU A 39 0.17 -3.39 -3.18
C LEU A 39 -0.45 -4.73 -2.73
N PRO A 40 0.29 -5.73 -2.24
CA PRO A 40 -0.26 -6.98 -1.72
C PRO A 40 -1.17 -6.78 -0.51
N VAL A 41 -0.85 -5.79 0.33
CA VAL A 41 -1.73 -5.41 1.44
C VAL A 41 -3.03 -4.83 0.89
N ALA A 42 -2.94 -3.94 -0.10
CA ALA A 42 -4.11 -3.35 -0.74
C ALA A 42 -4.94 -4.39 -1.53
N GLU A 43 -4.32 -5.35 -2.20
CA GLU A 43 -4.98 -6.51 -2.84
C GLU A 43 -5.79 -7.29 -1.80
N LYS A 44 -5.22 -7.57 -0.63
CA LYS A 44 -5.92 -8.30 0.44
C LYS A 44 -7.14 -7.56 0.99
N TYR A 45 -7.06 -6.23 1.12
CA TYR A 45 -8.13 -5.42 1.70
C TYR A 45 -9.03 -4.72 0.65
N GLY A 46 -8.69 -4.84 -0.62
CA GLY A 46 -9.46 -4.35 -1.77
C GLY A 46 -9.38 -2.85 -2.04
N LYS A 47 -8.66 -2.06 -1.23
CA LYS A 47 -8.63 -0.59 -1.36
C LYS A 47 -7.26 0.02 -1.12
N LEU A 48 -6.96 1.11 -1.84
CA LEU A 48 -5.77 1.92 -1.65
C LEU A 48 -6.09 3.42 -1.70
N ALA A 49 -5.59 4.19 -0.73
CA ALA A 49 -5.55 5.64 -0.81
C ALA A 49 -4.09 6.08 -0.95
N THR A 50 -3.74 6.76 -2.04
CA THR A 50 -2.36 7.24 -2.29
C THR A 50 -2.33 8.46 -3.19
N TYR A 51 -1.37 9.36 -2.95
CA TYR A 51 -1.06 10.47 -3.84
C TYR A 51 -0.05 10.09 -4.94
N ASP A 52 0.58 8.92 -4.84
CA ASP A 52 1.54 8.45 -5.85
C ASP A 52 0.81 7.95 -7.10
N LYS A 53 1.05 8.62 -8.23
CA LYS A 53 0.41 8.32 -9.52
C LYS A 53 0.83 6.98 -10.11
N LYS A 54 2.06 6.51 -9.84
CA LYS A 54 2.55 5.22 -10.34
C LYS A 54 1.93 4.09 -9.52
N LEU A 55 1.97 4.21 -8.20
CA LEU A 55 1.39 3.22 -7.29
C LEU A 55 -0.12 3.06 -7.51
N LYS A 56 -0.82 4.17 -7.79
CA LYS A 56 -2.22 4.16 -8.20
C LYS A 56 -2.46 3.28 -9.44
N LYS A 57 -1.67 3.46 -10.50
CA LYS A 57 -1.81 2.68 -11.74
C LYS A 57 -1.52 1.20 -11.52
N ASP A 58 -0.52 0.90 -10.70
CA ASP A 58 -0.18 -0.49 -10.37
C ASP A 58 -1.32 -1.15 -9.59
N ALA A 59 -1.91 -0.46 -8.61
CA ALA A 59 -3.06 -0.93 -7.85
C ALA A 59 -4.30 -1.16 -8.73
N GLU A 60 -4.62 -0.21 -9.62
CA GLU A 60 -5.71 -0.34 -10.59
C GLU A 60 -5.51 -1.57 -11.50
N SER A 61 -4.28 -1.84 -11.92
CA SER A 61 -3.93 -3.01 -12.74
C SER A 61 -4.11 -4.34 -12.01
N LEU A 62 -4.05 -4.32 -10.67
CA LEU A 62 -4.31 -5.47 -9.79
C LEU A 62 -5.80 -5.57 -9.38
N GLY A 63 -6.68 -4.71 -9.92
CA GLY A 63 -8.10 -4.71 -9.59
C GLY A 63 -8.43 -4.10 -8.21
N VAL A 64 -7.50 -3.35 -7.61
CA VAL A 64 -7.70 -2.68 -6.32
C VAL A 64 -8.45 -1.36 -6.53
N GLU A 65 -9.44 -1.08 -5.69
CA GLU A 65 -10.18 0.18 -5.70
C GLU A 65 -9.28 1.32 -5.17
N VAL A 66 -8.99 2.31 -6.00
CA VAL A 66 -8.21 3.49 -5.56
C VAL A 66 -9.14 4.63 -5.13
N ILE A 67 -9.03 5.00 -3.85
CA ILE A 67 -9.78 6.10 -3.24
C ILE A 67 -9.15 7.42 -3.68
N LYS A 68 -9.98 8.33 -4.22
CA LYS A 68 -9.54 9.69 -4.54
C LYS A 68 -9.09 10.39 -3.26
N VAL A 69 -7.84 10.80 -3.23
CA VAL A 69 -7.28 11.65 -2.18
C VAL A 69 -7.04 13.04 -2.75
N GLU A 70 -7.62 14.05 -2.09
CA GLU A 70 -7.42 15.46 -2.43
C GLU A 70 -6.27 16.01 -1.58
N GLN A 71 -5.25 16.58 -2.22
CA GLN A 71 -4.26 17.36 -1.48
C GLN A 71 -4.92 18.65 -1.04
N LYS A 72 -5.17 18.78 0.25
CA LYS A 72 -5.47 20.09 0.83
C LYS A 72 -4.16 20.88 0.90
N VAL A 73 -4.04 21.85 0.01
CA VAL A 73 -3.03 22.92 0.07
C VAL A 73 -3.42 23.90 1.16
#